data_AF-A0A0F9YM49-F1
#
_entry.id   AF-A0A0F9YM49-F1
#
_cell.length_a   1.000
_cell.length_b   1.000
_cell.length_c   1.000
_cell.angle_alpha   90.00
_cell.angle_beta   90.00
_cell.angle_gamma   90.00
#
_symmetry.space_group_name_H-M   'P 1'
#
loop_
_entity.id
_entity.type
_entity.pdbx_description
1 polymer ?
#
loop_
_entity_poly.entity_id
_entity_poly.type
_entity_poly.pdbx_seq_one_letter_code
_entity_poly.pdbx_strand_id
1 'polypeptide(L)'
;MKIENTCLDIIEILTEARFENKTYKLKPLKSAHIKVETLKLLIRISWELQIIGDKKYIELENYLVEISKDINNWINSLTQKEF
;
A
#
# COMPACT_ATOMS: atom_id res chain seq x y z
N MET A 1 17.61 -0.61 0.24
CA MET A 1 17.19 -1.02 -1.12
C MET A 1 15.81 -1.68 -1.16
N LYS A 2 15.48 -2.71 -0.34
CA LYS A 2 14.19 -3.41 -0.49
C LYS A 2 12.97 -2.57 -0.12
N ILE A 3 13.05 -1.73 0.90
CA ILE A 3 11.98 -0.79 1.31
C ILE A 3 11.72 0.20 0.18
N GLU A 4 12.78 0.84 -0.32
CA GLU A 4 12.71 1.84 -1.39
C GLU A 4 12.14 1.25 -2.68
N ASN A 5 12.61 0.06 -3.09
CA ASN A 5 12.05 -0.64 -4.24
C ASN A 5 10.57 -0.99 -4.04
N THR A 6 10.15 -1.36 -2.82
CA THR A 6 8.73 -1.64 -2.54
C THR A 6 7.89 -0.37 -2.63
N CYS A 7 8.41 0.78 -2.17
CA CYS A 7 7.75 2.07 -2.38
C CYS A 7 7.58 2.40 -3.87
N LEU A 8 8.64 2.19 -4.68
CA LEU A 8 8.58 2.39 -6.13
C LEU A 8 7.58 1.46 -6.80
N ASP A 9 7.59 0.16 -6.47
CA ASP A 9 6.60 -0.82 -6.96
C ASP A 9 5.16 -0.36 -6.66
N ILE A 10 4.89 0.15 -5.44
CA ILE A 10 3.57 0.65 -5.06
C ILE A 10 3.17 1.83 -5.94
N ILE A 11 4.07 2.80 -6.14
CA ILE A 11 3.83 3.98 -6.98
C ILE A 11 3.53 3.56 -8.43
N GLU A 12 4.33 2.65 -8.98
CA GLU A 12 4.16 2.14 -10.34
C GLU A 12 2.80 1.45 -10.52
N ILE A 13 2.45 0.52 -9.63
CA ILE A 13 1.19 -0.22 -9.68
C ILE A 13 -0.02 0.71 -9.50
N LEU A 14 0.06 1.68 -8.58
CA LEU A 14 -1.02 2.66 -8.39
C LEU A 14 -1.16 3.60 -9.57
N THR A 15 -0.05 3.94 -10.23
CA THR A 15 -0.04 4.72 -11.47
C THR A 15 -0.70 3.92 -12.60
N GLU A 16 -0.37 2.64 -12.75
CA GLU A 16 -1.05 1.72 -13.68
C GLU A 16 -2.56 1.69 -13.39
N ALA A 17 -2.96 1.45 -12.14
CA ALA A 17 -4.36 1.44 -11.73
C ALA A 17 -5.09 2.76 -12.02
N ARG A 18 -4.40 3.90 -11.97
CA ARG A 18 -5.00 5.21 -12.25
C ARG A 18 -5.45 5.33 -13.70
N PHE A 19 -4.66 4.81 -14.64
CA PHE A 19 -4.93 4.91 -16.08
C PHE A 19 -5.68 3.70 -16.65
N GLU A 20 -5.89 2.66 -15.85
CA GLU A 20 -6.61 1.46 -16.24
C GLU A 20 -8.14 1.64 -16.24
N ASN A 21 -8.83 0.89 -17.11
CA ASN A 21 -10.29 0.87 -17.15
C ASN A 21 -10.89 0.25 -15.89
N LYS A 22 -12.11 0.68 -15.51
CA LYS A 22 -12.81 0.21 -14.28
C LYS A 22 -12.83 -1.32 -14.15
N THR A 23 -13.00 -2.03 -15.26
CA THR A 23 -13.01 -3.50 -15.35
C THR A 23 -11.68 -4.16 -14.93
N TYR A 24 -10.55 -3.56 -15.29
CA TYR A 24 -9.22 -4.16 -15.07
C TYR A 24 -8.50 -3.55 -13.86
N LYS A 25 -8.92 -2.36 -13.41
CA LYS A 25 -8.36 -1.60 -12.29
C LYS A 25 -8.32 -2.36 -10.96
N LEU A 26 -9.21 -3.33 -10.76
CA LEU A 26 -9.25 -4.12 -9.52
C LEU A 26 -7.97 -4.94 -9.29
N LYS A 27 -7.36 -5.45 -10.37
CA LYS A 27 -6.14 -6.29 -10.27
C LYS A 27 -4.92 -5.51 -9.77
N PRO A 28 -4.51 -4.38 -10.36
CA PRO A 28 -3.39 -3.61 -9.85
C PRO A 28 -3.67 -3.05 -8.45
N LEU A 29 -4.91 -2.64 -8.12
CA LEU A 29 -5.24 -2.21 -6.75
C LEU A 29 -5.02 -3.31 -5.70
N LYS A 30 -5.44 -4.55 -5.97
CA LYS A 30 -5.15 -5.68 -5.07
C LYS A 30 -3.64 -5.95 -4.95
N SER A 31 -2.90 -5.81 -6.04
CA SER A 31 -1.44 -5.96 -6.04
C SER A 31 -0.76 -4.88 -5.19
N ALA A 32 -1.17 -3.62 -5.35
CA ALA A 32 -0.69 -2.50 -4.54
C ALA A 32 -0.99 -2.71 -3.05
N HIS A 33 -2.19 -3.19 -2.72
CA HIS A 33 -2.55 -3.51 -1.33
C HIS A 33 -1.58 -4.52 -0.71
N ILE A 34 -1.28 -5.63 -1.39
CA ILE A 34 -0.32 -6.64 -0.90
C ILE A 34 1.07 -6.02 -0.67
N LYS A 35 1.52 -5.14 -1.57
CA LYS A 35 2.81 -4.45 -1.45
C LYS A 35 2.84 -3.49 -0.27
N VAL A 36 1.75 -2.77 -0.01
CA VAL A 36 1.63 -1.89 1.18
C VAL A 36 1.68 -2.71 2.47
N GLU A 37 0.97 -3.84 2.55
CA GLU A 37 1.06 -4.72 3.72
C GLU A 37 2.46 -5.31 3.90
N THR A 38 3.15 -5.62 2.79
CA THR A 38 4.56 -6.04 2.82
C THR A 38 5.45 -4.91 3.36
N LEU A 39 5.23 -3.67 2.94
CA LEU A 39 5.99 -2.52 3.39
C LEU A 39 5.77 -2.24 4.90
N LYS A 40 4.53 -2.34 5.40
CA LYS A 40 4.24 -2.25 6.85
C LYS A 40 5.06 -3.26 7.65
N LEU A 41 5.11 -4.51 7.20
CA LEU A 41 5.90 -5.55 7.85
C LEU A 41 7.40 -5.21 7.84
N LEU A 42 7.93 -4.72 6.72
CA LEU A 42 9.35 -4.31 6.63
C LEU A 42 9.68 -3.12 7.56
N ILE A 43 8.77 -2.15 7.68
CA ILE A 43 8.91 -1.02 8.61
C ILE A 43 8.86 -1.50 10.06
N ARG A 44 7.93 -2.40 10.41
CA ARG A 44 7.86 -3.02 11.74
C ARG A 44 9.13 -3.78 12.09
N ILE A 45 9.63 -4.63 11.20
CA ILE A 45 10.89 -5.36 11.41
C ILE A 45 12.05 -4.39 11.60
N SER A 46 12.10 -3.30 10.83
CA SER A 46 13.15 -2.28 10.98
C SER A 46 13.11 -1.62 12.36
N TRP A 47 11.92 -1.42 12.92
CA TRP A 47 11.75 -0.91 14.28
C TRP A 47 12.12 -1.94 15.35
N GLU A 48 11.67 -3.20 15.20
CA GLU A 48 12.00 -4.30 16.12
C GLU A 48 13.52 -4.55 16.20
N LEU A 49 14.22 -4.40 15.08
CA LEU A 49 15.69 -4.48 15.00
C LEU A 49 16.39 -3.18 15.42
N GLN A 50 15.66 -2.19 15.93
CA GLN A 50 16.17 -0.88 16.36
C GLN A 50 16.92 -0.09 15.27
N ILE A 51 16.65 -0.37 13.99
CA ILE A 51 17.19 0.38 12.85
C ILE A 51 16.54 1.77 12.78
N ILE A 52 15.27 1.86 13.14
CA ILE A 52 14.52 3.12 13.28
C ILE A 52 13.95 3.24 14.69
N GLY A 53 13.89 4.47 15.21
CA GLY A 53 13.31 4.74 16.54
C GLY A 53 11.79 4.90 16.51
N ASP A 54 11.16 4.86 17.69
CA ASP A 54 9.70 4.87 17.90
C ASP A 54 8.99 6.00 17.15
N LYS A 55 9.51 7.23 17.25
CA LYS A 55 8.91 8.39 16.58
C LYS A 55 8.83 8.19 15.07
N LYS A 56 9.88 7.60 14.47
CA LYS A 56 9.93 7.37 13.03
C LYS A 56 9.04 6.20 12.62
N TYR A 57 9.02 5.15 13.43
CA TYR A 57 8.12 4.02 13.24
C TYR A 57 6.66 4.45 13.25
N ILE A 58 6.22 5.20 14.28
CA ILE A 58 4.85 5.69 14.41
C ILE A 58 4.46 6.58 13.22
N GLU A 59 5.35 7.49 12.81
CA GLU A 59 5.13 8.34 11.64
C GLU A 59 4.89 7.49 10.37
N LEU A 60 5.78 6.54 10.09
CA LEU A 60 5.70 5.71 8.88
C LEU A 60 4.50 4.77 8.91
N GLU A 61 4.21 4.14 10.05
CA GLU A 61 3.06 3.25 10.21
C GLU A 61 1.74 4.00 9.99
N ASN A 62 1.60 5.22 10.52
CA ASN A 62 0.41 6.05 10.30
C ASN A 62 0.18 6.35 8.81
N TYR A 63 1.24 6.71 8.06
CA TYR A 63 1.12 6.90 6.61
C TYR A 63 0.69 5.62 5.89
N LEU A 64 1.29 4.47 6.24
CA LEU A 64 0.97 3.20 5.60
C LEU A 64 -0.43 2.69 5.93
N VAL A 65 -0.94 2.97 7.14
CA VAL A 65 -2.32 2.65 7.53
C VAL A 65 -3.31 3.45 6.69
N GLU A 66 -3.11 4.75 6.53
CA GLU A 66 -3.99 5.58 5.69
C GLU A 66 -3.94 5.16 4.22
N ILE A 67 -2.75 4.89 3.67
CA ILE A 67 -2.61 4.39 2.29
C ILE A 67 -3.35 3.06 2.10
N SER A 68 -3.24 2.13 3.04
CA SER A 68 -3.94 0.83 2.99
C SER A 68 -5.46 0.99 3.05
N LYS A 69 -5.96 1.92 3.88
CA LYS A 69 -7.37 2.25 3.98
C LYS A 69 -7.91 2.84 2.66
N ASP A 70 -7.17 3.75 2.04
CA ASP A 70 -7.56 4.35 0.76
C ASP A 70 -7.62 3.32 -0.37
N ILE A 71 -6.63 2.42 -0.46
CA ILE A 71 -6.64 1.33 -1.44
C ILE A 71 -7.84 0.41 -1.21
N ASN A 72 -8.14 0.07 0.05
CA ASN A 72 -9.33 -0.75 0.37
C ASN A 72 -10.64 -0.06 0.00
N ASN A 73 -10.76 1.24 0.24
CA ASN A 73 -11.94 2.01 -0.18
C ASN A 73 -12.12 1.96 -1.70
N TRP A 74 -11.03 2.10 -2.48
CA TRP A 74 -11.09 1.96 -3.94
C TRP A 74 -11.47 0.54 -4.38
N ILE A 75 -10.91 -0.49 -3.75
CA ILE A 75 -11.29 -1.89 -4.03
C ILE A 75 -12.78 -2.09 -3.77
N ASN A 76 -13.29 -1.64 -2.62
CA ASN A 76 -14.70 -1.76 -2.24
C ASN A 76 -15.62 -1.02 -3.23
N SER A 77 -15.23 0.16 -3.70
CA SER A 77 -15.99 0.90 -4.71
C SER A 77 -16.12 0.19 -6.06
N LEU A 78 -15.22 -0.76 -6.36
CA LEU A 78 -15.23 -1.55 -7.59
C LEU A 78 -15.93 -2.91 -7.41
N THR A 79 -16.09 -3.39 -6.18
CA THR A 79 -16.68 -4.71 -5.87
C THR A 79 -18.09 -4.63 -5.32
N GLN A 80 -18.51 -3.49 -4.76
CA GLN A 80 -19.90 -3.27 -4.39
C GLN A 80 -20.75 -3.23 -5.67
N LYS A 81 -21.69 -4.18 -5.80
CA LYS A 81 -22.69 -4.19 -6.86
C LYS A 81 -23.63 -3.01 -6.63
N GLU A 82 -23.76 -2.14 -7.64
CA GLU A 82 -24.93 -1.26 -7.77
C GLU A 82 -26.15 -2.18 -7.88
N PHE A 83 -27.02 -2.15 -6.87
CA PHE A 83 -28.33 -2.82 -6.88
C PHE A 83 -29.40 -1.83 -7.33
#